data_AF-I1ISN0-F1
#
_entry.id   AF-I1ISN0-F1
#
_cell.length_a   1.000
_cell.length_b   1.000
_cell.length_c   1.000
_cell.angle_alpha   90.00
_cell.angle_beta   90.00
_cell.angle_gamma   90.00
#
_symmetry.space_group_name_H-M   'P 1'
#
loop_
_entity.id
_entity.type
_entity.pdbx_description
1 polymer ?
#
loop_
_entity_poly.entity_id
_entity_poly.type
_entity_poly.pdbx_seq_one_letter_code
_entity_poly.pdbx_strand_id
1 'polypeptide(L)'
;MAPAETPPRDDHAPKPAATTAATRSYWRWRKDDFFPEPSFASWATYRAALAATPSRLADRFLAGRSTDAAELGAMRRRSENEMRRCLTWWDLTWLGFGCHLGAGIFVLTGQESRDHAGPAIVLSYVVAGASAMLSVLCYAEFAVEIPVAGGSFAYLRVELGDVAAFVAAANLMLESAIGTAAVARAWTSYLASLLNKPASALRVHLASLPDGYNDLDPIAASVIAVTACLAMASTKGSSRVNWIASAVHLLVIAFIIVAGFLHADARNLTPFVPYGMPGVFRAAAVVYFAYGGFDSIATMAEETKNPSRDIPLGLVGSMSAITAIYCTMALALSMMRPYTAIDRNAAYSVAFGEVGMRWMRYVVAVGALKGMTTVLLVGALGNARYATHIARSHIIPPVFALVHPRTGTPVHATLLIAASSAFIAFFSSLDVLASLLSISTLFIFVMMAVALLVRRYHARGVTSQAHGLRLLVLVLFILGSSAGIAACWGVAPENWVGYAVLVPLWAAATLGVQLVVPVARAPRVWGVPLVPWLPSLSIATNMFLMGSLGAQAFVRFAVCTAVMMLYYVLVGLHATYDVAHEDKSEHDGVEDSGDAAADDKKAAAATDVEKSTGTGNDGC
;
A
#
# COMPACT_ATOMS: atom_id res chain seq x y z
N MET A 1 45.04 -30.93 14.78
CA MET A 1 44.61 -31.18 13.39
C MET A 1 43.83 -32.49 13.39
N ALA A 2 42.52 -32.40 13.57
CA ALA A 2 41.55 -33.49 13.51
C ALA A 2 40.17 -32.84 13.23
N PRO A 3 39.39 -33.34 12.26
CA PRO A 3 38.15 -32.71 11.84
C PRO A 3 36.98 -33.10 12.77
N ALA A 4 36.12 -32.14 13.05
CA ALA A 4 34.91 -32.33 13.85
C ALA A 4 33.81 -33.03 13.03
N GLU A 5 33.23 -34.06 13.66
CA GLU A 5 32.21 -34.96 13.15
C GLU A 5 30.87 -34.26 12.87
N THR A 6 30.26 -34.64 11.75
CA THR A 6 28.87 -34.38 11.38
C THR A 6 27.90 -35.19 12.24
N PRO A 7 26.80 -34.61 12.77
CA PRO A 7 25.75 -35.40 13.41
C PRO A 7 24.85 -36.11 12.38
N PRO A 8 24.15 -37.20 12.77
CA PRO A 8 23.55 -38.16 11.85
C PRO A 8 22.23 -37.67 11.23
N ARG A 9 21.92 -38.23 10.05
CA ARG A 9 20.61 -38.12 9.37
C ARG A 9 19.59 -39.00 10.09
N ASP A 10 18.58 -38.38 10.68
CA ASP A 10 17.33 -39.06 11.02
C ASP A 10 16.49 -39.23 9.74
N ASP A 11 16.70 -40.35 9.06
CA ASP A 11 15.72 -40.89 8.11
C ASP A 11 14.68 -41.70 8.93
N HIS A 12 13.40 -41.47 8.66
CA HIS A 12 12.20 -42.08 9.26
C HIS A 12 11.47 -41.31 10.38
N ALA A 13 10.90 -40.15 10.03
CA ALA A 13 9.61 -39.74 10.58
C ALA A 13 8.49 -40.06 9.56
N PRO A 14 7.40 -40.75 9.93
CA PRO A 14 6.30 -41.01 9.01
C PRO A 14 5.66 -39.68 8.61
N LYS A 15 5.66 -39.40 7.30
CA LYS A 15 4.85 -38.32 6.71
C LYS A 15 3.41 -38.48 7.22
N PRO A 16 2.77 -37.43 7.77
CA PRO A 16 1.34 -37.48 8.02
C PRO A 16 0.66 -37.81 6.69
N ALA A 17 -0.21 -38.82 6.72
CA ALA A 17 -0.95 -39.28 5.56
C ALA A 17 -1.65 -38.08 4.93
N ALA A 18 -1.21 -37.71 3.73
CA ALA A 18 -1.92 -36.77 2.90
C ALA A 18 -3.28 -37.40 2.60
N THR A 19 -4.31 -36.97 3.33
CA THR A 19 -5.70 -37.11 2.91
C THR A 19 -5.75 -36.64 1.47
N THR A 20 -6.19 -37.54 0.58
CA THR A 20 -6.30 -37.33 -0.86
C THR A 20 -7.25 -36.16 -1.13
N ALA A 21 -6.75 -34.93 -1.07
CA ALA A 21 -7.40 -33.76 -1.59
C ALA A 21 -7.39 -33.92 -3.12
N ALA A 22 -8.52 -34.37 -3.67
CA ALA A 22 -8.72 -34.45 -5.11
C ALA A 22 -8.21 -33.17 -5.77
N THR A 23 -7.26 -33.26 -6.70
CA THR A 23 -6.66 -32.11 -7.40
C THR A 23 -7.76 -31.23 -7.98
N ARG A 24 -8.07 -30.13 -7.27
CA ARG A 24 -9.18 -29.27 -7.60
C ARG A 24 -8.78 -28.42 -8.83
N SER A 25 -9.55 -28.50 -9.92
CA SER A 25 -9.37 -27.66 -11.13
C SER A 25 -9.36 -26.17 -10.75
N TYR A 26 -8.44 -25.37 -11.31
CA TYR A 26 -8.32 -23.93 -11.03
C TYR A 26 -9.53 -23.12 -11.55
N TRP A 27 -10.06 -23.49 -12.72
CA TRP A 27 -11.17 -22.78 -13.35
C TRP A 27 -12.50 -23.25 -12.77
N ARG A 28 -12.88 -22.72 -11.60
CA ARG A 28 -14.15 -23.04 -10.92
C ARG A 28 -14.89 -21.76 -10.57
N TRP A 29 -16.21 -21.84 -10.70
CA TRP A 29 -17.16 -20.79 -10.36
C TRP A 29 -18.36 -21.45 -9.67
N ARG A 30 -18.17 -21.99 -8.45
CA ARG A 30 -19.28 -22.50 -7.62
C ARG A 30 -19.60 -21.51 -6.51
N LYS A 31 -20.82 -21.61 -5.96
CA LYS A 31 -21.28 -20.77 -4.84
C LYS A 31 -20.34 -20.87 -3.64
N ASP A 32 -19.87 -22.08 -3.35
CA ASP A 32 -18.95 -22.38 -2.24
C ASP A 32 -17.55 -21.78 -2.45
N ASP A 33 -17.18 -21.38 -3.67
CA ASP A 33 -15.90 -20.72 -3.96
C ASP A 33 -15.97 -19.19 -3.76
N PHE A 34 -17.18 -18.61 -3.69
CA PHE A 34 -17.41 -17.16 -3.57
C PHE A 34 -17.61 -16.69 -2.13
N PHE A 35 -18.40 -17.42 -1.34
CA PHE A 35 -18.58 -17.19 0.10
C PHE A 35 -18.95 -18.53 0.76
N PRO A 36 -17.96 -19.32 1.21
CA PRO A 36 -18.21 -20.61 1.86
C PRO A 36 -18.82 -20.49 3.25
N GLU A 37 -18.87 -19.29 3.83
CA GLU A 37 -19.18 -19.07 5.23
C GLU A 37 -20.66 -19.34 5.55
N PRO A 38 -20.97 -19.84 6.75
CA PRO A 38 -22.33 -20.20 7.16
C PRO A 38 -23.33 -19.04 7.05
N SER A 39 -22.90 -17.78 7.23
CA SER A 39 -23.76 -16.60 7.04
C SER A 39 -24.32 -16.50 5.62
N PHE A 40 -23.64 -17.03 4.60
CA PHE A 40 -24.06 -16.95 3.18
C PHE A 40 -24.68 -18.24 2.63
N ALA A 41 -24.85 -19.26 3.47
CA ALA A 41 -25.43 -20.55 3.08
C ALA A 41 -26.85 -20.40 2.49
N SER A 42 -27.70 -19.59 3.12
CA SER A 42 -29.09 -19.34 2.71
C SER A 42 -29.51 -17.88 2.92
N TRP A 43 -30.61 -17.47 2.30
CA TRP A 43 -31.16 -16.12 2.54
C TRP A 43 -31.61 -15.92 4.00
N ALA A 44 -32.07 -16.98 4.66
CA ALA A 44 -32.52 -16.93 6.06
C ALA A 44 -31.33 -16.70 7.02
N THR A 45 -30.22 -17.43 6.81
CA THR A 45 -28.99 -17.26 7.59
C THR A 45 -28.36 -15.89 7.35
N TYR A 46 -28.40 -15.39 6.11
CA TYR A 46 -27.92 -14.04 5.80
C TYR A 46 -28.74 -12.95 6.49
N ARG A 47 -30.08 -13.08 6.51
CA ARG A 47 -30.95 -12.14 7.23
C ARG A 47 -30.71 -12.16 8.75
N ALA A 48 -30.47 -13.34 9.32
CA ALA A 48 -30.13 -13.48 10.73
C ALA A 48 -28.77 -12.84 11.05
N ALA A 49 -27.77 -13.04 10.17
CA ALA A 49 -26.47 -12.39 10.29
C ALA A 49 -26.59 -10.86 10.23
N LEU A 50 -27.37 -10.32 9.28
CA LEU A 50 -27.65 -8.89 9.18
C LEU A 50 -28.36 -8.33 10.42
N ALA A 51 -29.30 -9.07 11.01
CA ALA A 51 -29.93 -8.66 12.27
C ALA A 51 -28.92 -8.61 13.44
N ALA A 52 -27.90 -9.47 13.41
CA ALA A 52 -26.81 -9.52 14.39
C ALA A 52 -25.65 -8.56 14.06
N THR A 53 -25.79 -7.65 13.10
CA THR A 53 -24.74 -6.68 12.75
C THR A 53 -24.19 -5.91 13.96
N PRO A 54 -25.02 -5.35 14.88
CA PRO A 54 -24.49 -4.56 16.00
C PRO A 54 -23.63 -5.38 16.96
N SER A 55 -24.04 -6.62 17.26
CA SER A 55 -23.30 -7.50 18.18
C SER A 55 -22.02 -8.01 17.54
N ARG A 56 -22.05 -8.40 16.26
CA ARG A 56 -20.85 -8.81 15.51
C ARG A 56 -19.84 -7.68 15.36
N LEU A 57 -20.32 -6.45 15.15
CA LEU A 57 -19.47 -5.27 15.05
C LEU A 57 -18.85 -4.91 16.40
N ALA A 58 -19.62 -4.99 17.50
CA ALA A 58 -19.11 -4.80 18.85
C ALA A 58 -18.06 -5.86 19.21
N ASP A 59 -18.29 -7.13 18.90
CA ASP A 59 -17.31 -8.21 19.10
C ASP A 59 -16.02 -7.95 18.32
N ARG A 60 -16.12 -7.57 17.03
CA ARG A 60 -14.93 -7.26 16.23
C ARG A 60 -14.17 -6.03 16.72
N PHE A 61 -14.88 -5.02 17.22
CA PHE A 61 -14.26 -3.82 17.77
C PHE A 61 -13.56 -4.09 19.11
N LEU A 62 -14.10 -5.00 19.94
CA LEU A 62 -13.58 -5.31 21.27
C LEU A 62 -12.56 -6.47 21.28
N ALA A 63 -12.71 -7.46 20.40
CA ALA A 63 -11.90 -8.69 20.37
C ALA A 63 -10.78 -8.69 19.31
N GLY A 64 -10.93 -7.96 18.21
CA GLY A 64 -10.19 -8.23 16.97
C GLY A 64 -8.90 -7.42 16.77
N ARG A 65 -7.81 -7.78 17.46
CA ARG A 65 -6.44 -7.58 16.92
C ARG A 65 -5.86 -8.93 16.58
N SER A 66 -5.36 -9.08 15.35
CA SER A 66 -4.62 -10.26 14.93
C SER A 66 -3.28 -10.32 15.67
N THR A 67 -2.79 -11.50 16.03
CA THR A 67 -1.48 -11.65 16.68
C THR A 67 -0.38 -11.73 15.63
N ASP A 68 0.83 -11.28 15.97
CA ASP A 68 2.01 -11.44 15.09
C ASP A 68 2.16 -12.92 14.66
N ALA A 69 1.88 -13.87 15.55
CA ALA A 69 1.95 -15.31 15.27
C ALA A 69 0.88 -15.80 14.27
N ALA A 70 -0.33 -15.24 14.31
CA ALA A 70 -1.39 -15.57 13.35
C ALA A 70 -1.05 -15.08 11.94
N GLU A 71 -0.53 -13.86 11.80
CA GLU A 71 -0.11 -13.31 10.51
C GLU A 71 1.17 -13.99 9.97
N LEU A 72 2.19 -14.19 10.82
CA LEU A 72 3.46 -14.81 10.41
C LEU A 72 3.34 -16.32 10.15
N GLY A 73 2.40 -17.01 10.81
CA GLY A 73 2.26 -18.46 10.81
C GLY A 73 1.04 -18.97 10.04
N ALA A 74 -0.18 -18.65 10.51
CA ALA A 74 -1.41 -19.23 9.99
C ALA A 74 -1.76 -18.72 8.58
N MET A 75 -1.66 -17.41 8.36
CA MET A 75 -1.90 -16.81 7.03
C MET A 75 -0.87 -17.28 5.99
N ARG A 76 0.38 -17.51 6.41
CA ARG A 76 1.44 -18.05 5.55
C ARG A 76 1.17 -19.49 5.12
N ARG A 77 0.65 -20.34 6.02
CA ARG A 77 0.30 -21.74 5.70
C ARG A 77 -0.89 -21.87 4.74
N ARG A 78 -1.81 -20.90 4.71
CA ARG A 78 -2.94 -20.86 3.75
C ARG A 78 -2.49 -20.66 2.29
N SER A 79 -1.21 -20.41 2.02
CA SER A 79 -0.68 -20.25 0.64
C SER A 79 -0.27 -21.56 -0.04
N GLU A 80 -0.35 -22.72 0.66
CA GLU A 80 0.07 -24.07 0.22
C GLU A 80 1.57 -24.23 -0.17
N ASN A 81 2.20 -23.20 -0.74
CA ASN A 81 3.60 -23.15 -1.18
C ASN A 81 4.31 -21.89 -0.66
N GLU A 82 5.57 -22.01 -0.24
CA GLU A 82 6.40 -20.89 0.22
C GLU A 82 6.97 -20.06 -0.95
N MET A 83 7.02 -18.74 -0.78
CA MET A 83 7.71 -17.85 -1.72
C MET A 83 9.23 -17.95 -1.54
N ARG A 84 9.97 -18.07 -2.65
CA ARG A 84 11.43 -18.18 -2.61
C ARG A 84 12.06 -16.85 -2.24
N ARG A 85 12.86 -16.82 -1.18
CA ARG A 85 13.69 -15.67 -0.78
C ARG A 85 14.83 -15.45 -1.77
N CYS A 86 14.64 -14.55 -2.73
CA CYS A 86 15.61 -14.29 -3.79
C CYS A 86 16.02 -12.83 -3.94
N LEU A 87 15.24 -11.88 -3.41
CA LEU A 87 15.45 -10.45 -3.57
C LEU A 87 16.51 -9.93 -2.60
N THR A 88 17.35 -9.03 -3.10
CA THR A 88 18.34 -8.29 -2.33
C THR A 88 18.00 -6.80 -2.29
N TRP A 89 18.67 -6.01 -1.44
CA TRP A 89 18.48 -4.55 -1.40
C TRP A 89 18.61 -3.89 -2.78
N TRP A 90 19.51 -4.40 -3.63
CA TRP A 90 19.71 -3.92 -5.00
C TRP A 90 18.46 -4.14 -5.86
N ASP A 91 17.91 -5.36 -5.82
CA ASP A 91 16.67 -5.69 -6.54
C ASP A 91 15.51 -4.82 -6.04
N LEU A 92 15.40 -4.63 -4.72
CA LEU A 92 14.37 -3.80 -4.10
C LEU A 92 14.47 -2.32 -4.50
N THR A 93 15.67 -1.74 -4.56
CA THR A 93 15.86 -0.35 -5.00
C THR A 93 15.45 -0.18 -6.47
N TRP A 94 15.83 -1.10 -7.36
CA TRP A 94 15.44 -1.03 -8.77
C TRP A 94 13.95 -1.31 -9.02
N LEU A 95 13.35 -2.17 -8.19
CA LEU A 95 11.91 -2.36 -8.16
C LEU A 95 11.21 -1.07 -7.71
N GLY A 96 11.74 -0.42 -6.66
CA GLY A 96 11.29 0.88 -6.21
C GLY A 96 11.30 1.93 -7.33
N PHE A 97 12.43 2.12 -8.02
CA PHE A 97 12.49 3.02 -9.17
C PHE A 97 11.49 2.67 -10.26
N GLY A 98 11.28 1.37 -10.53
CA GLY A 98 10.32 0.87 -11.52
C GLY A 98 8.86 1.15 -11.16
N CYS A 99 8.52 1.28 -9.88
CA CYS A 99 7.16 1.62 -9.42
C CYS A 99 6.86 3.13 -9.44
N HIS A 100 7.85 3.98 -9.18
CA HIS A 100 7.59 5.42 -8.97
C HIS A 100 7.75 6.26 -10.24
N LEU A 101 8.72 5.92 -11.11
CA LEU A 101 9.07 6.73 -12.27
C LEU A 101 8.05 6.53 -13.42
N GLY A 102 6.96 7.31 -13.36
CA GLY A 102 5.86 7.23 -14.32
C GLY A 102 5.06 8.53 -14.45
N ALA A 103 3.73 8.41 -14.41
CA ALA A 103 2.81 9.51 -14.71
C ALA A 103 2.99 10.76 -13.84
N GLY A 104 3.50 10.60 -12.61
CA GLY A 104 3.65 11.69 -11.65
C GLY A 104 4.62 12.75 -12.13
N ILE A 105 5.85 12.34 -12.44
CA ILE A 105 6.86 13.26 -12.95
C ILE A 105 6.60 13.65 -14.40
N PHE A 106 6.13 12.74 -15.26
CA PHE A 106 6.01 13.04 -16.68
C PHE A 106 4.79 13.91 -17.05
N VAL A 107 3.68 13.80 -16.34
CA VAL A 107 2.43 14.53 -16.66
C VAL A 107 2.06 15.52 -15.56
N LEU A 108 1.94 15.07 -14.30
CA LEU A 108 1.45 15.92 -13.21
C LEU A 108 2.37 17.11 -12.93
N THR A 109 3.68 16.98 -13.10
CA THR A 109 4.58 18.13 -13.02
C THR A 109 4.18 19.24 -13.98
N GLY A 110 3.81 18.92 -15.22
CA GLY A 110 3.39 19.93 -16.20
C GLY A 110 2.10 20.62 -15.82
N GLN A 111 1.09 19.83 -15.45
CA GLN A 111 -0.20 20.34 -14.99
C GLN A 111 -0.02 21.26 -13.79
N GLU A 112 0.66 20.79 -12.74
CA GLU A 112 0.79 21.53 -11.49
C GLU A 112 1.73 22.73 -11.61
N SER A 113 2.76 22.66 -12.47
CA SER A 113 3.59 23.83 -12.78
C SER A 113 2.78 24.91 -13.48
N ARG A 114 1.90 24.54 -14.41
CA ARG A 114 1.08 25.50 -15.17
C ARG A 114 -0.04 26.09 -14.33
N ASP A 115 -0.75 25.26 -13.57
CA ASP A 115 -2.06 25.62 -13.00
C ASP A 115 -1.99 26.06 -11.52
N HIS A 116 -0.97 25.63 -10.75
CA HIS A 116 -0.96 25.84 -9.29
C HIS A 116 0.35 26.33 -8.70
N ALA A 117 1.53 25.85 -9.11
CA ALA A 117 2.80 26.16 -8.44
C ALA A 117 3.68 27.13 -9.22
N GLY A 118 3.59 27.17 -10.55
CA GLY A 118 4.59 27.87 -11.36
C GLY A 118 5.98 27.23 -11.23
N PRO A 119 7.05 28.03 -11.35
CA PRO A 119 8.42 27.57 -11.12
C PRO A 119 8.68 27.02 -9.71
N ALA A 120 7.85 27.38 -8.73
CA ALA A 120 7.92 26.86 -7.35
C ALA A 120 7.45 25.41 -7.20
N ILE A 121 7.11 24.71 -8.30
CA ILE A 121 6.82 23.27 -8.31
C ILE A 121 7.94 22.43 -7.66
N VAL A 122 9.19 22.91 -7.71
CA VAL A 122 10.33 22.28 -7.03
C VAL A 122 10.11 22.22 -5.52
N LEU A 123 9.59 23.30 -4.92
CA LEU A 123 9.25 23.33 -3.50
C LEU A 123 8.12 22.35 -3.18
N SER A 124 7.14 22.22 -4.06
CA SER A 124 6.06 21.23 -3.92
C SER A 124 6.60 19.80 -3.85
N TYR A 125 7.56 19.45 -4.72
CA TYR A 125 8.23 18.15 -4.67
C TYR A 125 9.08 17.95 -3.41
N VAL A 126 9.76 18.99 -2.91
CA VAL A 126 10.52 18.92 -1.65
C VAL A 126 9.59 18.66 -0.47
N VAL A 127 8.49 19.40 -0.36
CA VAL A 127 7.51 19.23 0.74
C VAL A 127 6.87 17.84 0.68
N ALA A 128 6.41 17.42 -0.50
CA ALA A 128 5.81 16.09 -0.68
C ALA A 128 6.82 14.97 -0.38
N GLY A 129 8.07 15.09 -0.85
CA GLY A 129 9.13 14.10 -0.62
C GLY A 129 9.56 14.02 0.84
N ALA A 130 9.64 15.14 1.55
CA ALA A 130 9.93 15.15 2.99
C ALA A 130 8.82 14.46 3.80
N SER A 131 7.55 14.74 3.48
CA SER A 131 6.39 14.07 4.09
C SER A 131 6.33 12.58 3.77
N ALA A 132 6.62 12.19 2.52
CA ALA A 132 6.74 10.79 2.13
C ALA A 132 7.87 10.08 2.88
N MET A 133 9.03 10.73 3.06
CA MET A 133 10.16 10.17 3.81
C MET A 133 9.81 9.86 5.27
N LEU A 134 9.08 10.75 5.95
CA LEU A 134 8.59 10.49 7.31
C LEU A 134 7.72 9.22 7.36
N SER A 135 6.86 9.05 6.35
CA SER A 135 5.99 7.88 6.22
C SER A 135 6.79 6.61 5.92
N VAL A 136 7.78 6.69 5.02
CA VAL A 136 8.69 5.59 4.66
C VAL A 136 9.47 5.09 5.87
N LEU A 137 9.95 5.99 6.74
CA LEU A 137 10.62 5.60 7.97
C LEU A 137 9.68 4.79 8.87
N CYS A 138 8.42 5.23 9.03
CA CYS A 138 7.44 4.47 9.80
C CYS A 138 7.19 3.07 9.21
N TYR A 139 7.08 2.98 7.88
CA TYR A 139 6.91 1.71 7.18
C TYR A 139 8.11 0.77 7.30
N ALA A 140 9.33 1.30 7.30
CA ALA A 140 10.53 0.49 7.40
C ALA A 140 10.61 -0.27 8.74
N GLU A 141 10.17 0.31 9.86
CA GLU A 141 10.10 -0.41 11.15
C GLU A 141 9.09 -1.56 11.06
N PHE A 142 7.90 -1.30 10.51
CA PHE A 142 6.90 -2.36 10.32
C PHE A 142 7.36 -3.49 9.41
N ALA A 143 7.96 -3.16 8.27
CA ALA A 143 8.39 -4.17 7.30
C ALA A 143 9.56 -5.03 7.80
N VAL A 144 10.38 -4.51 8.72
CA VAL A 144 11.44 -5.27 9.38
C VAL A 144 10.89 -6.16 10.49
N GLU A 145 9.91 -5.68 11.25
CA GLU A 145 9.38 -6.42 12.40
C GLU A 145 8.29 -7.44 12.05
N ILE A 146 7.47 -7.14 11.06
CA ILE A 146 6.44 -8.02 10.51
C ILE A 146 6.74 -8.21 9.02
N PRO A 147 7.72 -9.05 8.63
CA PRO A 147 8.08 -9.24 7.23
C PRO A 147 7.05 -10.12 6.50
N VAL A 148 5.84 -9.58 6.28
CA VAL A 148 4.71 -10.25 5.62
C VAL A 148 4.32 -9.53 4.33
N ALA A 149 3.83 -10.28 3.35
CA ALA A 149 3.49 -9.79 2.03
C ALA A 149 2.22 -8.92 2.00
N GLY A 150 1.43 -8.92 3.09
CA GLY A 150 0.21 -8.13 3.24
C GLY A 150 0.43 -6.61 3.37
N GLY A 151 1.68 -6.14 3.53
CA GLY A 151 1.99 -4.71 3.63
C GLY A 151 1.16 -3.99 4.72
N SER A 152 0.68 -2.78 4.42
CA SER A 152 -0.08 -1.95 5.38
C SER A 152 -1.32 -2.65 5.93
N PHE A 153 -2.00 -3.47 5.12
CA PHE A 153 -3.16 -4.22 5.57
C PHE A 153 -2.82 -5.11 6.77
N ALA A 154 -1.76 -5.91 6.66
CA ALA A 154 -1.34 -6.80 7.74
C ALA A 154 -0.83 -6.01 8.96
N TYR A 155 -0.05 -4.95 8.75
CA TYR A 155 0.47 -4.12 9.83
C TYR A 155 -0.66 -3.51 10.67
N LEU A 156 -1.68 -2.98 10.00
CA LEU A 156 -2.83 -2.34 10.65
C LEU A 156 -3.76 -3.35 11.31
N ARG A 157 -3.87 -4.55 10.77
CA ARG A 157 -4.65 -5.63 11.39
C ARG A 157 -4.05 -6.11 12.71
N VAL A 158 -2.73 -6.16 12.78
CA VAL A 158 -2.01 -6.49 14.02
C VAL A 158 -2.16 -5.37 15.06
N GLU A 159 -1.95 -4.11 14.66
CA GLU A 159 -1.83 -3.01 15.62
C GLU A 159 -3.13 -2.28 15.95
N LEU A 160 -4.01 -2.07 14.97
CA LEU A 160 -5.26 -1.31 15.15
C LEU A 160 -6.50 -2.19 15.13
N GLY A 161 -6.41 -3.39 14.55
CA GLY A 161 -7.46 -4.40 14.55
C GLY A 161 -8.21 -4.53 13.22
N ASP A 162 -9.20 -5.43 13.18
CA ASP A 162 -9.84 -5.85 11.92
C ASP A 162 -10.60 -4.73 11.21
N VAL A 163 -11.26 -3.83 11.93
CA VAL A 163 -11.99 -2.71 11.31
C VAL A 163 -11.04 -1.74 10.61
N ALA A 164 -9.94 -1.38 11.29
CA ALA A 164 -8.91 -0.52 10.71
C ALA A 164 -8.21 -1.20 9.53
N ALA A 165 -7.97 -2.51 9.63
CA ALA A 165 -7.46 -3.32 8.53
C ALA A 165 -8.43 -3.34 7.35
N PHE A 166 -9.74 -3.43 7.57
CA PHE A 166 -10.71 -3.36 6.50
C PHE A 166 -10.67 -2.00 5.79
N VAL A 167 -10.65 -0.89 6.55
CA VAL A 167 -10.53 0.45 5.98
C VAL A 167 -9.25 0.55 5.15
N ALA A 168 -8.13 0.01 5.65
CA ALA A 168 -6.86 -0.04 4.93
C ALA A 168 -6.94 -0.88 3.64
N ALA A 169 -7.51 -2.09 3.71
CA ALA A 169 -7.69 -2.98 2.57
C ALA A 169 -8.54 -2.32 1.48
N ALA A 170 -9.67 -1.74 1.88
CA ALA A 170 -10.56 -1.02 0.99
C ALA A 170 -9.83 0.12 0.28
N ASN A 171 -9.04 0.88 1.04
CA ASN A 171 -8.31 2.01 0.51
C ASN A 171 -7.14 1.59 -0.39
N LEU A 172 -6.42 0.51 -0.06
CA LEU A 172 -5.38 -0.07 -0.91
C LEU A 172 -5.94 -0.61 -2.22
N MET A 173 -7.12 -1.22 -2.21
CA MET A 173 -7.79 -1.67 -3.44
C MET A 173 -8.21 -0.48 -4.30
N LEU A 174 -8.76 0.57 -3.69
CA LEU A 174 -9.09 1.81 -4.37
C LEU A 174 -7.85 2.47 -4.96
N GLU A 175 -6.76 2.55 -4.19
CA GLU A 175 -5.46 3.07 -4.60
C GLU A 175 -4.90 2.31 -5.79
N SER A 176 -4.93 0.97 -5.72
CA SER A 176 -4.51 0.08 -6.81
C SER A 176 -5.30 0.35 -8.09
N ALA A 177 -6.62 0.48 -7.98
CA ALA A 177 -7.51 0.65 -9.11
C ALA A 177 -7.32 2.01 -9.79
N ILE A 178 -7.31 3.08 -8.99
CA ILE A 178 -7.17 4.47 -9.44
C ILE A 178 -5.76 4.76 -9.92
N GLY A 179 -4.73 4.27 -9.23
CA GLY A 179 -3.33 4.47 -9.63
C GLY A 179 -3.02 3.87 -10.99
N THR A 180 -3.48 2.63 -11.23
CA THR A 180 -3.37 1.97 -12.54
C THR A 180 -4.11 2.77 -13.62
N ALA A 181 -5.30 3.27 -13.32
CA ALA A 181 -6.07 4.10 -14.24
C ALA A 181 -5.37 5.43 -14.55
N ALA A 182 -4.79 6.09 -13.55
CA ALA A 182 -4.08 7.36 -13.70
C ALA A 182 -2.85 7.19 -14.61
N VAL A 183 -2.06 6.14 -14.39
CA VAL A 183 -0.88 5.87 -15.21
C VAL A 183 -1.26 5.56 -16.66
N ALA A 184 -2.35 4.81 -16.89
CA ALA A 184 -2.83 4.53 -18.24
C ALA A 184 -3.33 5.78 -18.98
N ARG A 185 -4.01 6.71 -18.28
CA ARG A 185 -4.45 7.99 -18.84
C ARG A 185 -3.27 8.88 -19.25
N ALA A 186 -2.23 8.90 -18.44
CA ALA A 186 -0.97 9.57 -18.74
C ALA A 186 -0.23 8.94 -19.92
N TRP A 187 -0.31 7.61 -20.05
CA TRP A 187 0.26 6.88 -21.18
C TRP A 187 -0.35 7.34 -22.51
N THR A 188 -1.68 7.47 -22.59
CA THR A 188 -2.36 7.98 -23.80
C THR A 188 -1.91 9.39 -24.19
N SER A 189 -1.71 10.29 -23.21
CA SER A 189 -1.21 11.65 -23.47
C SER A 189 0.17 11.65 -24.15
N TYR A 190 1.08 10.80 -23.68
CA TYR A 190 2.42 10.68 -24.26
C TYR A 190 2.42 9.95 -25.60
N LEU A 191 1.49 9.01 -25.83
CA LEU A 191 1.31 8.40 -27.15
C LEU A 191 0.84 9.46 -28.17
N ALA A 192 -0.09 10.33 -27.79
CA ALA A 192 -0.51 11.43 -28.65
C ALA A 192 0.66 12.35 -29.00
N SER A 193 1.49 12.69 -28.02
CA SER A 193 2.71 13.48 -28.22
C SER A 193 3.71 12.80 -29.17
N LEU A 194 3.89 11.48 -29.04
CA LEU A 194 4.74 10.68 -29.95
C LEU A 194 4.23 10.74 -31.40
N LEU A 195 2.91 10.69 -31.58
CA LEU A 195 2.25 10.82 -32.89
C LEU A 195 2.15 12.27 -33.38
N ASN A 196 2.71 13.24 -32.63
CA ASN A 196 2.62 14.67 -32.91
C ASN A 196 1.17 15.17 -33.05
N LYS A 197 0.27 14.65 -32.21
CA LYS A 197 -1.15 15.00 -32.13
C LYS A 197 -1.47 15.56 -30.74
N PRO A 198 -2.50 16.41 -30.59
CA PRO A 198 -2.94 16.85 -29.28
C PRO A 198 -3.47 15.67 -28.46
N ALA A 199 -3.35 15.73 -27.12
CA ALA A 199 -3.76 14.65 -26.22
C ALA A 199 -5.25 14.25 -26.36
N SER A 200 -6.11 15.19 -26.76
CA SER A 200 -7.52 14.95 -27.03
C SER A 200 -7.78 14.15 -28.32
N ALA A 201 -6.85 14.12 -29.28
CA ALA A 201 -7.07 13.46 -30.57
C ALA A 201 -7.20 11.93 -30.48
N LEU A 202 -6.68 11.33 -29.39
CA LEU A 202 -6.79 9.91 -29.12
C LEU A 202 -7.94 9.56 -28.16
N ARG A 203 -8.71 10.58 -27.72
CA ARG A 203 -9.81 10.45 -26.76
C ARG A 203 -11.12 10.72 -27.49
N VAL A 204 -12.18 10.04 -27.08
CA VAL A 204 -13.53 10.24 -27.63
C VAL A 204 -14.28 11.20 -26.71
N HIS A 205 -14.50 12.42 -27.19
CA HIS A 205 -15.18 13.46 -26.42
C HIS A 205 -16.70 13.31 -26.49
N LEU A 206 -17.36 13.15 -25.34
CA LEU A 206 -18.81 13.13 -25.19
C LEU A 206 -19.28 14.35 -24.40
N ALA A 207 -19.90 15.31 -25.08
CA ALA A 207 -20.44 16.52 -24.46
C ALA A 207 -21.59 16.27 -23.47
N SER A 208 -22.17 15.06 -23.45
CA SER A 208 -23.27 14.68 -22.56
C SER A 208 -22.81 14.32 -21.13
N LEU A 209 -21.52 14.18 -20.88
CA LEU A 209 -20.97 13.81 -19.56
C LEU A 209 -20.39 15.03 -18.84
N PRO A 210 -20.36 15.04 -17.49
CA PRO A 210 -19.77 16.13 -16.71
C PRO A 210 -18.28 16.33 -17.00
N ASP A 211 -17.78 17.55 -16.77
CA ASP A 211 -16.36 17.87 -16.92
C ASP A 211 -15.47 16.96 -16.07
N GLY A 212 -14.43 16.42 -16.71
CA GLY A 212 -13.56 15.42 -16.10
C GLY A 212 -14.02 13.98 -16.32
N TYR A 213 -15.23 13.76 -16.85
CA TYR A 213 -15.72 12.45 -17.29
C TYR A 213 -16.11 12.38 -18.78
N ASN A 214 -15.95 13.50 -19.48
CA ASN A 214 -16.34 13.70 -20.88
C ASN A 214 -15.31 13.21 -21.91
N ASP A 215 -14.08 12.93 -21.50
CA ASP A 215 -13.00 12.48 -22.39
C ASP A 215 -12.76 10.98 -22.25
N LEU A 216 -13.52 10.17 -23.01
CA LEU A 216 -13.40 8.71 -22.97
C LEU A 216 -12.06 8.23 -23.55
N ASP A 217 -11.39 7.31 -22.85
CA ASP A 217 -10.06 6.81 -23.23
C ASP A 217 -10.02 5.30 -23.47
N PRO A 218 -10.35 4.83 -24.68
CA PRO A 218 -10.25 3.41 -25.03
C PRO A 218 -8.80 2.91 -25.04
N ILE A 219 -7.84 3.80 -25.31
CA ILE A 219 -6.42 3.43 -25.34
C ILE A 219 -5.94 3.09 -23.93
N ALA A 220 -6.27 3.90 -22.94
CA ALA A 220 -5.92 3.63 -21.54
C ALA A 220 -6.46 2.26 -21.09
N ALA A 221 -7.74 1.95 -21.37
CA ALA A 221 -8.33 0.65 -21.08
C ALA A 221 -7.61 -0.50 -21.81
N SER A 222 -7.25 -0.30 -23.08
CA SER A 222 -6.53 -1.31 -23.87
C SER A 222 -5.12 -1.59 -23.34
N VAL A 223 -4.39 -0.55 -22.91
CA VAL A 223 -3.04 -0.70 -22.37
C VAL A 223 -3.08 -1.43 -21.05
N ILE A 224 -4.04 -1.12 -20.17
CA ILE A 224 -4.25 -1.87 -18.92
C ILE A 224 -4.49 -3.35 -19.22
N ALA A 225 -5.38 -3.66 -20.16
CA ALA A 225 -5.68 -5.04 -20.54
C ALA A 225 -4.44 -5.77 -21.08
N VAL A 226 -3.66 -5.12 -21.95
CA VAL A 226 -2.41 -5.68 -22.49
C VAL A 226 -1.40 -5.91 -21.37
N THR A 227 -1.16 -4.93 -20.50
CA THR A 227 -0.21 -5.07 -19.39
C THR A 227 -0.64 -6.12 -18.38
N ALA A 228 -1.95 -6.25 -18.12
CA ALA A 228 -2.50 -7.30 -17.26
C ALA A 228 -2.30 -8.69 -17.87
N CYS A 229 -2.57 -8.86 -19.18
CA CYS A 229 -2.30 -10.11 -19.90
C CYS A 229 -0.82 -10.49 -19.85
N LEU A 230 0.08 -9.51 -20.06
CA LEU A 230 1.52 -9.71 -19.94
C LEU A 230 1.91 -10.10 -18.51
N ALA A 231 1.38 -9.42 -17.49
CA ALA A 231 1.63 -9.75 -16.09
C ALA A 231 1.20 -11.18 -15.75
N MET A 232 0.03 -11.62 -16.25
CA MET A 232 -0.48 -12.98 -16.02
C MET A 232 0.37 -14.05 -16.71
N ALA A 233 0.93 -13.75 -17.89
CA ALA A 233 1.76 -14.68 -18.67
C ALA A 233 3.23 -14.74 -18.20
N SER A 234 3.77 -13.66 -17.64
CA SER A 234 5.23 -13.42 -17.55
C SER A 234 5.86 -13.67 -16.16
N THR A 235 5.22 -14.40 -15.23
CA THR A 235 5.74 -14.50 -13.85
C THR A 235 6.84 -15.52 -13.61
N LYS A 236 7.18 -16.35 -14.60
CA LYS A 236 8.34 -17.23 -14.48
C LYS A 236 9.59 -16.52 -15.01
N GLY A 237 10.10 -15.64 -14.16
CA GLY A 237 11.45 -15.08 -14.27
C GLY A 237 11.49 -13.74 -14.99
N SER A 238 11.84 -12.70 -14.24
CA SER A 238 13.20 -12.13 -14.33
C SER A 238 13.27 -10.82 -13.54
N SER A 239 13.66 -10.88 -12.26
CA SER A 239 14.16 -9.70 -11.52
C SER A 239 15.22 -8.96 -12.36
N ARG A 240 15.98 -9.73 -13.16
CA ARG A 240 16.96 -9.20 -14.10
C ARG A 240 16.37 -8.30 -15.18
N VAL A 241 15.28 -8.72 -15.83
CA VAL A 241 14.60 -7.90 -16.84
C VAL A 241 14.03 -6.65 -16.20
N ASN A 242 13.47 -6.76 -14.99
CA ASN A 242 12.91 -5.61 -14.28
C ASN A 242 14.00 -4.56 -13.96
N TRP A 243 15.11 -4.95 -13.34
CA TRP A 243 16.15 -3.96 -13.01
C TRP A 243 16.84 -3.39 -14.25
N ILE A 244 17.05 -4.18 -15.31
CA ILE A 244 17.61 -3.69 -16.58
C ILE A 244 16.66 -2.64 -17.19
N ALA A 245 15.36 -2.93 -17.22
CA ALA A 245 14.37 -2.00 -17.73
C ALA A 245 14.36 -0.71 -16.89
N SER A 246 14.37 -0.78 -15.57
CA SER A 246 14.45 0.39 -14.69
C SER A 246 15.74 1.19 -14.89
N ALA A 247 16.89 0.52 -15.06
CA ALA A 247 18.17 1.17 -15.32
C ALA A 247 18.17 1.94 -16.64
N VAL A 248 17.67 1.34 -17.73
CA VAL A 248 17.51 2.04 -19.02
C VAL A 248 16.60 3.26 -18.88
N HIS A 249 15.52 3.13 -18.10
CA HIS A 249 14.61 4.25 -17.88
C HIS A 249 15.27 5.40 -17.10
N LEU A 250 16.05 5.07 -16.06
CA LEU A 250 16.80 6.05 -15.30
C LEU A 250 17.86 6.76 -16.15
N LEU A 251 18.51 6.07 -17.09
CA LEU A 251 19.43 6.69 -18.05
C LEU A 251 18.71 7.70 -18.95
N VAL A 252 17.49 7.38 -19.42
CA VAL A 252 16.69 8.34 -20.21
C VAL A 252 16.31 9.56 -19.37
N ILE A 253 15.96 9.38 -18.10
CA ILE A 253 15.68 10.50 -17.19
C ILE A 253 16.92 11.35 -16.96
N ALA A 254 18.07 10.74 -16.68
CA ALA A 254 19.33 11.47 -16.52
C ALA A 254 19.66 12.28 -17.78
N PHE A 255 19.44 11.69 -18.95
CA PHE A 255 19.60 12.37 -20.23
C PHE A 255 18.65 13.58 -20.40
N ILE A 256 17.37 13.41 -20.04
CA ILE A 256 16.37 14.49 -20.03
C ILE A 256 16.81 15.63 -19.11
N ILE A 257 17.29 15.32 -17.91
CA ILE A 257 17.76 16.33 -16.95
C ILE A 257 18.92 17.13 -17.54
N VAL A 258 19.94 16.45 -18.07
CA VAL A 258 21.12 17.12 -18.65
C VAL A 258 20.71 17.98 -19.84
N ALA A 259 19.92 17.44 -20.77
CA ALA A 259 19.46 18.19 -21.95
C ALA A 259 18.58 19.40 -21.57
N GLY A 260 17.78 19.28 -20.51
CA GLY A 260 16.95 20.36 -20.01
C GLY A 260 17.77 21.50 -19.43
N PHE A 261 18.83 21.20 -18.66
CA PHE A 261 19.73 22.24 -18.15
C PHE A 261 20.58 22.90 -19.25
N LEU A 262 20.90 22.20 -20.33
CA LEU A 262 21.60 22.81 -21.47
C LEU A 262 20.77 23.91 -22.17
N HIS A 263 19.45 23.91 -22.01
CA HIS A 263 18.55 24.94 -22.56
C HIS A 263 17.82 25.71 -21.46
N ALA A 264 18.40 25.75 -20.26
CA ALA A 264 17.82 26.45 -19.13
C ALA A 264 18.01 27.96 -19.25
N ASP A 265 16.93 28.72 -19.11
CA ASP A 265 16.95 30.17 -18.95
C ASP A 265 16.40 30.53 -17.56
N ALA A 266 17.25 31.15 -16.72
CA ALA A 266 16.88 31.57 -15.37
C ALA A 266 15.76 32.62 -15.35
N ARG A 267 15.52 33.33 -16.47
CA ARG A 267 14.40 34.29 -16.60
C ARG A 267 13.04 33.62 -16.48
N ASN A 268 12.94 32.34 -16.86
CA ASN A 268 11.70 31.57 -16.74
C ASN A 268 11.29 31.30 -15.29
N LEU A 269 12.23 31.45 -14.33
CA LEU A 269 11.94 31.33 -12.90
C LEU A 269 11.30 32.59 -12.30
N THR A 270 11.15 33.68 -13.07
CA THR A 270 10.51 34.91 -12.60
C THR A 270 9.13 35.09 -13.22
N PRO A 271 8.05 35.27 -12.43
CA PRO A 271 7.98 35.17 -10.96
C PRO A 271 8.11 33.72 -10.46
N PHE A 272 8.81 33.50 -9.33
CA PHE A 272 9.07 32.15 -8.81
C PHE A 272 7.83 31.51 -8.19
N VAL A 273 7.04 32.29 -7.44
CA VAL A 273 5.84 31.84 -6.74
C VAL A 273 4.61 32.61 -7.25
N PRO A 274 4.18 32.42 -8.52
CA PRO A 274 3.10 33.20 -9.12
C PRO A 274 1.75 33.04 -8.41
N TYR A 275 1.51 31.87 -7.81
CA TYR A 275 0.25 31.51 -7.13
C TYR A 275 0.35 31.58 -5.60
N GLY A 276 1.45 32.14 -5.06
CA GLY A 276 1.72 32.17 -3.62
C GLY A 276 1.97 30.79 -3.00
N MET A 277 2.21 30.78 -1.69
CA MET A 277 2.41 29.54 -0.92
C MET A 277 1.20 28.58 -0.94
N PRO A 278 -0.06 29.04 -0.98
CA PRO A 278 -1.21 28.13 -1.13
C PRO A 278 -1.13 27.27 -2.40
N GLY A 279 -0.67 27.85 -3.52
CA GLY A 279 -0.44 27.12 -4.76
C GLY A 279 0.63 26.04 -4.64
N VAL A 280 1.73 26.33 -3.94
CA VAL A 280 2.82 25.39 -3.69
C VAL A 280 2.34 24.18 -2.88
N PHE A 281 1.59 24.39 -1.80
CA PHE A 281 1.09 23.30 -0.96
C PHE A 281 -0.04 22.50 -1.61
N ARG A 282 -0.91 23.15 -2.40
CA ARG A 282 -1.91 22.46 -3.22
C ARG A 282 -1.26 21.55 -4.25
N ALA A 283 -0.26 22.05 -4.97
CA ALA A 283 0.52 21.24 -5.89
C ALA A 283 1.28 20.12 -5.16
N ALA A 284 1.85 20.39 -3.97
CA ALA A 284 2.54 19.37 -3.16
C ALA A 284 1.63 18.19 -2.82
N ALA A 285 0.38 18.48 -2.47
CA ALA A 285 -0.62 17.45 -2.18
C ALA A 285 -1.02 16.64 -3.43
N VAL A 286 -1.12 17.28 -4.60
CA VAL A 286 -1.43 16.57 -5.86
C VAL A 286 -0.23 15.75 -6.35
N VAL A 287 0.98 16.32 -6.40
CA VAL A 287 2.19 15.60 -6.82
C VAL A 287 2.65 14.54 -5.82
N TYR A 288 2.05 14.49 -4.62
CA TYR A 288 2.23 13.41 -3.66
C TYR A 288 1.96 12.03 -4.29
N PHE A 289 1.05 11.98 -5.27
CA PHE A 289 0.84 10.82 -6.17
C PHE A 289 2.16 10.20 -6.67
N ALA A 290 3.15 11.02 -7.03
CA ALA A 290 4.42 10.55 -7.59
C ALA A 290 5.30 9.83 -6.57
N TYR A 291 5.02 9.99 -5.28
CA TYR A 291 5.70 9.33 -4.16
C TYR A 291 4.97 8.08 -3.65
N GLY A 292 3.81 7.74 -4.22
CA GLY A 292 3.15 6.47 -3.96
C GLY A 292 3.92 5.29 -4.58
N GLY A 293 3.71 4.07 -4.06
CA GLY A 293 4.28 2.83 -4.59
C GLY A 293 5.47 2.25 -3.81
N PHE A 294 6.02 2.94 -2.81
CA PHE A 294 7.07 2.36 -1.95
C PHE A 294 6.54 1.26 -1.05
N ASP A 295 5.25 1.29 -0.72
CA ASP A 295 4.53 0.27 0.02
C ASP A 295 4.58 -1.09 -0.70
N SER A 296 4.61 -1.08 -2.04
CA SER A 296 4.84 -2.30 -2.84
C SER A 296 6.20 -2.93 -2.55
N ILE A 297 7.24 -2.16 -2.22
CA ILE A 297 8.54 -2.69 -1.78
C ILE A 297 8.37 -3.39 -0.42
N ALA A 298 7.56 -2.83 0.49
CA ALA A 298 7.29 -3.44 1.78
C ALA A 298 6.60 -4.80 1.66
N THR A 299 5.76 -5.02 0.64
CA THR A 299 5.16 -6.35 0.37
C THR A 299 6.17 -7.41 -0.04
N MET A 300 7.35 -7.00 -0.54
CA MET A 300 8.41 -7.92 -0.96
C MET A 300 9.27 -8.39 0.22
N ALA A 301 8.89 -8.05 1.46
CA ALA A 301 9.60 -8.45 2.66
C ALA A 301 9.76 -9.99 2.76
N GLU A 302 8.74 -10.76 2.38
CA GLU A 302 8.78 -12.22 2.40
C GLU A 302 9.75 -12.82 1.37
N GLU A 303 9.94 -12.13 0.24
CA GLU A 303 10.82 -12.55 -0.86
C GLU A 303 12.27 -12.05 -0.66
N THR A 304 12.53 -11.24 0.38
CA THR A 304 13.83 -10.62 0.67
C THR A 304 14.75 -11.53 1.48
N LYS A 305 16.03 -11.62 1.10
CA LYS A 305 17.02 -12.47 1.79
C LYS A 305 17.28 -12.01 3.23
N ASN A 306 17.58 -10.72 3.43
CA ASN A 306 17.84 -10.12 4.73
C ASN A 306 16.89 -8.94 5.00
N PRO A 307 15.61 -9.20 5.35
CA PRO A 307 14.58 -8.17 5.53
C PRO A 307 15.04 -7.01 6.43
N SER A 308 15.73 -7.32 7.53
CA SER A 308 16.12 -6.33 8.55
C SER A 308 17.14 -5.29 8.10
N ARG A 309 17.88 -5.55 7.01
CA ARG A 309 18.86 -4.62 6.44
C ARG A 309 18.43 -4.13 5.06
N ASP A 310 17.97 -5.05 4.23
CA ASP A 310 17.75 -4.78 2.81
C ASP A 310 16.50 -3.93 2.58
N ILE A 311 15.45 -4.10 3.40
CA ILE A 311 14.20 -3.34 3.26
C ILE A 311 14.40 -1.87 3.63
N PRO A 312 14.98 -1.49 4.79
CA PRO A 312 15.21 -0.08 5.11
C PRO A 312 16.12 0.63 4.10
N LEU A 313 17.20 -0.03 3.65
CA LEU A 313 18.09 0.51 2.62
C LEU A 313 17.37 0.69 1.28
N GLY A 314 16.54 -0.30 0.89
CA GLY A 314 15.72 -0.25 -0.31
C GLY A 314 14.75 0.94 -0.28
N LEU A 315 13.92 1.00 0.76
CA LEU A 315 12.87 2.01 0.96
C LEU A 315 13.43 3.45 1.05
N VAL A 316 14.32 3.70 2.02
CA VAL A 316 14.87 5.04 2.27
C VAL A 316 15.79 5.47 1.12
N GLY A 317 16.60 4.54 0.61
CA GLY A 317 17.50 4.80 -0.51
C GLY A 317 16.75 5.16 -1.79
N SER A 318 15.74 4.39 -2.17
CA SER A 318 14.92 4.71 -3.35
C SER A 318 14.17 6.02 -3.18
N MET A 319 13.55 6.26 -2.01
CA MET A 319 12.76 7.47 -1.77
C MET A 319 13.63 8.75 -1.84
N SER A 320 14.83 8.71 -1.28
CA SER A 320 15.78 9.83 -1.30
C SER A 320 16.22 10.14 -2.74
N ALA A 321 16.57 9.11 -3.51
CA ALA A 321 16.99 9.27 -4.89
C ALA A 321 15.85 9.77 -5.79
N ILE A 322 14.63 9.24 -5.63
CA ILE A 322 13.44 9.67 -6.37
C ILE A 322 13.12 11.15 -6.08
N THR A 323 13.17 11.56 -4.81
CA THR A 323 12.96 12.96 -4.41
C THR A 323 13.96 13.88 -5.12
N ALA A 324 15.25 13.51 -5.13
CA ALA A 324 16.27 14.29 -5.82
C ALA A 324 16.00 14.38 -7.33
N ILE A 325 15.69 13.25 -7.98
CA ILE A 325 15.36 13.20 -9.40
C ILE A 325 14.15 14.10 -9.73
N TYR A 326 13.08 14.04 -8.93
CA TYR A 326 11.89 14.83 -9.16
C TYR A 326 12.15 16.33 -9.01
N CYS A 327 12.86 16.74 -7.95
CA CYS A 327 13.23 18.13 -7.75
C CYS A 327 14.09 18.66 -8.92
N THR A 328 15.08 17.88 -9.36
CA THR A 328 15.96 18.25 -10.46
C THR A 328 15.22 18.31 -11.80
N MET A 329 14.35 17.34 -12.09
CA MET A 329 13.52 17.34 -13.29
C MET A 329 12.50 18.49 -13.32
N ALA A 330 11.88 18.80 -12.18
CA ALA A 330 10.91 19.89 -12.06
C ALA A 330 11.59 21.26 -12.24
N LEU A 331 12.82 21.40 -11.73
CA LEU A 331 13.65 22.59 -11.94
C LEU A 331 14.04 22.74 -13.41
N ALA A 332 14.52 21.65 -14.04
CA ALA A 332 14.89 21.66 -15.46
C ALA A 332 13.71 22.09 -16.35
N LEU A 333 12.50 21.55 -16.11
CA LEU A 333 11.30 21.93 -16.85
C LEU A 333 10.96 23.42 -16.68
N SER A 334 10.98 23.91 -15.43
CA SER A 334 10.68 25.31 -15.11
C SER A 334 11.70 26.30 -15.69
N MET A 335 12.94 25.87 -15.89
CA MET A 335 13.97 26.70 -16.52
C MET A 335 13.92 26.64 -18.07
N MET A 336 13.43 25.55 -18.66
CA MET A 336 13.32 25.43 -20.12
C MET A 336 12.23 26.35 -20.70
N ARG A 337 11.11 26.50 -20.00
CA ARG A 337 9.95 27.26 -20.50
C ARG A 337 9.25 28.03 -19.37
N PRO A 338 8.67 29.20 -19.69
CA PRO A 338 7.83 29.91 -18.73
C PRO A 338 6.60 29.06 -18.40
N TYR A 339 6.18 29.08 -17.13
CA TYR A 339 5.14 28.19 -16.62
C TYR A 339 3.80 28.26 -17.38
N THR A 340 3.47 29.41 -17.96
CA THR A 340 2.26 29.62 -18.77
C THR A 340 2.26 28.88 -20.11
N ALA A 341 3.45 28.54 -20.63
CA ALA A 341 3.64 27.86 -21.90
C ALA A 341 3.88 26.34 -21.75
N ILE A 342 3.97 25.83 -20.51
CA ILE A 342 4.15 24.40 -20.26
C ILE A 342 2.88 23.64 -20.68
N ASP A 343 3.03 22.58 -21.48
CA ASP A 343 1.90 21.73 -21.85
C ASP A 343 1.41 20.90 -20.65
N ARG A 344 0.09 20.84 -20.46
CA ARG A 344 -0.55 20.17 -19.32
C ARG A 344 -0.41 18.64 -19.37
N ASN A 345 -0.35 18.04 -20.56
CA ASN A 345 -0.50 16.60 -20.75
C ASN A 345 0.82 15.88 -21.08
N ALA A 346 1.76 16.56 -21.73
CA ALA A 346 3.03 16.00 -22.20
C ALA A 346 4.19 17.01 -22.04
N ALA A 347 4.33 17.54 -20.83
CA ALA A 347 5.19 18.69 -20.50
C ALA A 347 6.62 18.59 -21.04
N TYR A 348 7.34 17.51 -20.71
CA TYR A 348 8.74 17.34 -21.12
C TYR A 348 8.87 17.15 -22.63
N SER A 349 8.04 16.29 -23.21
CA SER A 349 8.08 15.97 -24.65
C SER A 349 7.83 17.22 -25.50
N VAL A 350 6.77 17.98 -25.19
CA VAL A 350 6.42 19.20 -25.92
C VAL A 350 7.45 20.30 -25.69
N ALA A 351 7.92 20.50 -24.45
CA ALA A 351 8.89 21.55 -24.15
C ALA A 351 10.20 21.38 -24.94
N PHE A 352 10.74 20.17 -25.08
CA PHE A 352 11.92 19.95 -25.92
C PHE A 352 11.65 20.18 -27.41
N GLY A 353 10.45 19.85 -27.89
CA GLY A 353 10.04 20.11 -29.27
C GLY A 353 10.01 21.61 -29.61
N GLU A 354 9.55 22.43 -28.67
CA GLU A 354 9.46 23.89 -28.81
C GLU A 354 10.80 24.61 -28.67
N VAL A 355 11.72 24.07 -27.87
CA VAL A 355 13.07 24.62 -27.63
C VAL A 355 14.03 24.32 -28.80
N GLY A 356 13.53 23.74 -29.89
CA GLY A 356 14.30 23.47 -31.13
C GLY A 356 14.85 22.04 -31.23
N MET A 357 14.73 21.23 -30.17
CA MET A 357 15.19 19.83 -30.15
C MET A 357 14.07 18.86 -30.57
N ARG A 358 13.60 18.95 -31.82
CA ARG A 358 12.47 18.14 -32.31
C ARG A 358 12.68 16.62 -32.19
N TRP A 359 13.92 16.14 -32.27
CA TRP A 359 14.25 14.72 -32.09
C TRP A 359 14.09 14.28 -30.62
N MET A 360 14.39 15.17 -29.67
CA MET A 360 14.32 14.92 -28.24
C MET A 360 12.89 14.67 -27.77
N ARG A 361 11.90 15.34 -28.40
CA ARG A 361 10.47 15.04 -28.21
C ARG A 361 10.18 13.55 -28.31
N TYR A 362 10.68 12.88 -29.36
CA TYR A 362 10.46 11.45 -29.58
C TYR A 362 11.19 10.59 -28.55
N VAL A 363 12.42 10.95 -28.18
CA VAL A 363 13.20 10.23 -27.17
C VAL A 363 12.52 10.30 -25.80
N VAL A 364 12.07 11.49 -25.38
CA VAL A 364 11.32 11.68 -24.14
C VAL A 364 10.00 10.92 -24.19
N ALA A 365 9.27 10.99 -25.31
CA ALA A 365 7.98 10.32 -25.42
C ALA A 365 8.09 8.80 -25.35
N VAL A 366 9.04 8.19 -26.08
CA VAL A 366 9.32 6.74 -26.00
C VAL A 366 9.80 6.37 -24.60
N GLY A 367 10.67 7.19 -24.00
CA GLY A 367 11.17 7.00 -22.64
C GLY A 367 10.07 6.97 -21.59
N ALA A 368 9.14 7.94 -21.66
CA ALA A 368 7.99 8.06 -20.78
C ALA A 368 6.99 6.91 -20.98
N LEU A 369 6.68 6.55 -22.23
CA LEU A 369 5.82 5.39 -22.55
C LEU A 369 6.40 4.09 -22.02
N LYS A 370 7.70 3.87 -22.22
CA LYS A 370 8.41 2.71 -21.66
C LYS A 370 8.38 2.71 -20.13
N GLY A 371 8.59 3.87 -19.50
CA GLY A 371 8.52 4.04 -18.05
C GLY A 371 7.15 3.69 -17.49
N MET A 372 6.11 4.34 -18.00
CA MET A 372 4.71 4.11 -17.59
C MET A 372 4.26 2.65 -17.83
N THR A 373 4.71 2.02 -18.93
CA THR A 373 4.43 0.59 -19.17
C THR A 373 5.10 -0.30 -18.11
N THR A 374 6.30 0.07 -17.66
CA THR A 374 7.00 -0.64 -16.58
C THR A 374 6.23 -0.49 -15.27
N VAL A 375 5.77 0.73 -14.95
CA VAL A 375 4.94 1.00 -13.75
C VAL A 375 3.63 0.20 -13.79
N LEU A 376 2.94 0.15 -14.92
CA LEU A 376 1.71 -0.64 -15.07
C LEU A 376 1.97 -2.15 -14.90
N LEU A 377 3.07 -2.67 -15.44
CA LEU A 377 3.42 -4.08 -15.31
C LEU A 377 3.79 -4.46 -13.87
N VAL A 378 4.65 -3.67 -13.22
CA VAL A 378 5.05 -3.91 -11.83
C VAL A 378 3.87 -3.68 -10.88
N GLY A 379 3.06 -2.64 -11.13
CA GLY A 379 1.84 -2.35 -10.39
C GLY A 379 0.81 -3.48 -10.51
N ALA A 380 0.60 -4.05 -11.69
CA ALA A 380 -0.30 -5.19 -11.86
C ALA A 380 0.15 -6.40 -11.01
N LEU A 381 1.47 -6.66 -10.93
CA LEU A 381 2.02 -7.74 -10.09
C LEU A 381 1.94 -7.43 -8.59
N GLY A 382 2.10 -6.16 -8.17
CA GLY A 382 1.96 -5.73 -6.78
C GLY A 382 0.50 -5.75 -6.32
N ASN A 383 -0.38 -5.11 -7.07
CA ASN A 383 -1.81 -4.99 -6.78
C ASN A 383 -2.50 -6.35 -6.71
N ALA A 384 -2.11 -7.29 -7.57
CA ALA A 384 -2.66 -8.64 -7.53
C ALA A 384 -2.29 -9.38 -6.23
N ARG A 385 -1.10 -9.13 -5.66
CA ARG A 385 -0.69 -9.70 -4.36
C ARG A 385 -1.48 -9.09 -3.21
N TYR A 386 -1.70 -7.77 -3.21
CA TYR A 386 -2.56 -7.11 -2.22
C TYR A 386 -3.96 -7.73 -2.23
N ALA A 387 -4.59 -7.80 -3.40
CA ALA A 387 -5.92 -8.38 -3.54
C ALA A 387 -5.97 -9.86 -3.12
N THR A 388 -4.93 -10.65 -3.42
CA THR A 388 -4.83 -12.04 -2.96
C THR A 388 -4.76 -12.13 -1.43
N HIS A 389 -3.95 -11.30 -0.78
CA HIS A 389 -3.81 -11.31 0.68
C HIS A 389 -5.10 -10.85 1.40
N ILE A 390 -5.77 -9.85 0.84
CA ILE A 390 -7.08 -9.39 1.35
C ILE A 390 -8.13 -10.50 1.18
N ALA A 391 -8.13 -11.20 0.04
CA ALA A 391 -9.01 -12.35 -0.20
C ALA A 391 -8.75 -13.53 0.75
N ARG A 392 -7.49 -13.78 1.14
CA ARG A 392 -7.14 -14.82 2.15
C ARG A 392 -7.74 -14.55 3.53
N SER A 393 -8.03 -13.28 3.83
CA SER A 393 -8.70 -12.87 5.06
C SER A 393 -10.23 -12.88 4.93
N HIS A 394 -10.78 -13.36 3.81
CA HIS A 394 -12.22 -13.42 3.52
C HIS A 394 -12.92 -12.05 3.58
N ILE A 395 -12.16 -10.96 3.42
CA ILE A 395 -12.73 -9.61 3.28
C ILE A 395 -13.40 -9.45 1.92
N ILE A 396 -12.78 -10.03 0.89
CA ILE A 396 -13.34 -10.19 -0.46
C ILE A 396 -13.46 -11.70 -0.76
N PRO A 397 -14.28 -12.10 -1.75
CA PRO A 397 -14.47 -13.51 -2.08
C PRO A 397 -13.15 -14.31 -2.20
N PRO A 398 -13.04 -15.50 -1.57
CA PRO A 398 -11.79 -16.26 -1.51
C PRO A 398 -11.36 -16.81 -2.88
N VAL A 399 -12.24 -16.82 -3.90
CA VAL A 399 -11.86 -17.07 -5.30
C VAL A 399 -10.71 -16.19 -5.78
N PHE A 400 -10.59 -14.96 -5.27
CA PHE A 400 -9.51 -14.04 -5.59
C PHE A 400 -8.19 -14.39 -4.91
N ALA A 401 -8.18 -15.28 -3.91
CA ALA A 401 -6.97 -15.79 -3.27
C ALA A 401 -6.27 -16.89 -4.08
N LEU A 402 -6.94 -17.44 -5.11
CA LEU A 402 -6.45 -18.60 -5.88
C LEU A 402 -5.28 -18.23 -6.81
N VAL A 403 -4.16 -18.95 -6.64
CA VAL A 403 -2.94 -18.80 -7.46
C VAL A 403 -2.90 -19.88 -8.54
N HIS A 404 -2.65 -19.47 -9.79
CA HIS A 404 -2.65 -20.41 -10.93
C HIS A 404 -1.42 -21.34 -10.89
N PRO A 405 -1.61 -22.68 -11.00
CA PRO A 405 -0.54 -23.65 -10.74
C PRO A 405 0.61 -23.62 -11.75
N ARG A 406 0.38 -23.20 -13.00
CA ARG A 406 1.45 -23.17 -14.02
C ARG A 406 2.26 -21.87 -14.02
N THR A 407 1.64 -20.75 -13.69
CA THR A 407 2.25 -19.41 -13.78
C THR A 407 2.66 -18.87 -12.42
N GLY A 408 2.07 -19.36 -11.32
CA GLY A 408 2.28 -18.81 -9.98
C GLY A 408 1.63 -17.44 -9.79
N THR A 409 0.68 -17.05 -10.66
CA THR A 409 -0.02 -15.76 -10.61
C THR A 409 -1.45 -15.88 -10.13
N PRO A 410 -1.92 -14.93 -9.30
CA PRO A 410 -3.34 -14.82 -8.97
C PRO A 410 -4.11 -14.15 -10.12
N VAL A 411 -4.53 -14.96 -11.09
CA VAL A 411 -5.21 -14.51 -12.33
C VAL A 411 -6.52 -13.79 -12.02
N HIS A 412 -7.36 -14.35 -11.13
CA HIS A 412 -8.64 -13.74 -10.76
C HIS A 412 -8.48 -12.36 -10.11
N ALA A 413 -7.54 -12.22 -9.18
CA ALA A 413 -7.25 -10.94 -8.54
C ALA A 413 -6.71 -9.90 -9.54
N THR A 414 -5.83 -10.34 -10.45
CA THR A 414 -5.29 -9.46 -11.51
C THR A 414 -6.41 -8.96 -12.42
N LEU A 415 -7.34 -9.84 -12.81
CA LEU A 415 -8.48 -9.49 -13.64
C LEU A 415 -9.43 -8.52 -12.94
N LEU A 416 -9.69 -8.69 -11.64
CA LEU A 416 -10.53 -7.80 -10.85
C LEU A 416 -9.98 -6.36 -10.86
N ILE A 417 -8.69 -6.21 -10.54
CA ILE A 417 -8.05 -4.89 -10.52
C ILE A 417 -7.97 -4.32 -11.94
N ALA A 418 -7.53 -5.11 -12.92
CA ALA A 418 -7.40 -4.63 -14.30
C ALA A 418 -8.74 -4.20 -14.91
N ALA A 419 -9.82 -4.96 -14.68
CA ALA A 419 -11.16 -4.63 -15.18
C ALA A 419 -11.71 -3.37 -14.52
N SER A 420 -11.60 -3.26 -13.19
CA SER A 420 -12.04 -2.07 -12.46
C SER A 420 -11.21 -0.83 -12.84
N SER A 421 -9.88 -0.94 -12.95
CA SER A 421 -9.01 0.12 -13.45
C SER A 421 -9.31 0.51 -14.88
N ALA A 422 -9.54 -0.44 -15.79
CA ALA A 422 -9.87 -0.15 -17.19
C ALA A 422 -11.20 0.60 -17.31
N PHE A 423 -12.20 0.21 -16.51
CA PHE A 423 -13.47 0.92 -16.43
C PHE A 423 -13.29 2.35 -15.90
N ILE A 424 -12.56 2.52 -14.80
CA ILE A 424 -12.29 3.84 -14.21
C ILE A 424 -11.48 4.73 -15.18
N ALA A 425 -10.45 4.17 -15.82
CA ALA A 425 -9.62 4.86 -16.80
C ALA A 425 -10.40 5.26 -18.05
N PHE A 426 -11.40 4.47 -18.45
CA PHE A 426 -12.20 4.78 -19.62
C PHE A 426 -12.99 6.07 -19.43
N PHE A 427 -13.55 6.31 -18.24
CA PHE A 427 -14.38 7.49 -17.98
C PHE A 427 -13.64 8.65 -17.33
N SER A 428 -12.64 8.41 -16.48
CA SER A 428 -12.14 9.44 -15.56
C SER A 428 -10.93 10.21 -16.08
N SER A 429 -10.88 11.51 -15.85
CA SER A 429 -9.71 12.35 -16.15
C SER A 429 -8.57 12.14 -15.15
N LEU A 430 -7.34 12.40 -15.60
CA LEU A 430 -6.13 12.24 -14.78
C LEU A 430 -6.18 13.09 -13.50
N ASP A 431 -6.76 14.29 -13.55
CA ASP A 431 -6.86 15.20 -12.41
C ASP A 431 -7.76 14.64 -11.29
N VAL A 432 -8.90 14.05 -11.69
CA VAL A 432 -9.81 13.37 -10.76
C VAL A 432 -9.10 12.18 -10.10
N LEU A 433 -8.38 11.39 -10.90
CA LEU A 433 -7.68 10.22 -10.42
C LEU A 433 -6.51 10.57 -9.50
N ALA A 434 -5.69 11.56 -9.85
CA ALA A 434 -4.54 11.96 -9.06
C ALA A 434 -4.95 12.55 -7.70
N SER A 435 -5.95 13.44 -7.68
CA SER A 435 -6.45 14.03 -6.43
C SER A 435 -7.06 12.99 -5.49
N LEU A 436 -7.82 12.02 -6.04
CA LEU A 436 -8.41 10.93 -5.27
C LEU A 436 -7.35 9.91 -4.79
N LEU A 437 -6.29 9.69 -5.57
CA LEU A 437 -5.20 8.83 -5.15
C LEU A 437 -4.37 9.46 -4.03
N SER A 438 -4.01 10.73 -4.15
CA SER A 438 -3.20 11.42 -3.13
C SER A 438 -3.89 11.42 -1.76
N ILE A 439 -5.19 11.75 -1.68
CA ILE A 439 -5.94 11.69 -0.41
C ILE A 439 -5.97 10.27 0.17
N SER A 440 -6.14 9.26 -0.68
CA SER A 440 -6.11 7.84 -0.29
C SER A 440 -4.76 7.46 0.34
N THR A 441 -3.66 7.72 -0.36
CA THR A 441 -2.31 7.39 0.10
C THR A 441 -1.95 8.15 1.39
N LEU A 442 -2.23 9.46 1.45
CA LEU A 442 -2.01 10.27 2.65
C LEU A 442 -2.77 9.72 3.86
N PHE A 443 -4.01 9.26 3.66
CA PHE A 443 -4.84 8.68 4.72
C PHE A 443 -4.23 7.38 5.28
N ILE A 444 -3.74 6.49 4.42
CA ILE A 444 -3.07 5.25 4.86
C ILE A 444 -1.82 5.59 5.67
N PHE A 445 -1.06 6.60 5.26
CA PHE A 445 0.17 6.96 5.96
C PHE A 445 -0.09 7.59 7.33
N VAL A 446 -1.16 8.37 7.48
CA VAL A 446 -1.64 8.79 8.81
C VAL A 446 -1.95 7.57 9.67
N MET A 447 -2.70 6.61 9.13
CA MET A 447 -3.09 5.39 9.86
C MET A 447 -1.86 4.54 10.26
N MET A 448 -0.86 4.44 9.39
CA MET A 448 0.39 3.74 9.66
C MET A 448 1.25 4.43 10.73
N ALA A 449 1.32 5.76 10.71
CA ALA A 449 2.02 6.51 11.76
C ALA A 449 1.31 6.36 13.13
N VAL A 450 -0.03 6.36 13.14
CA VAL A 450 -0.82 6.04 14.34
C VAL A 450 -0.54 4.62 14.82
N ALA A 451 -0.54 3.65 13.91
CA ALA A 451 -0.24 2.26 14.26
C ALA A 451 1.15 2.10 14.88
N LEU A 452 2.16 2.84 14.40
CA LEU A 452 3.50 2.81 14.97
C LEU A 452 3.53 3.35 16.41
N LEU A 453 2.80 4.44 16.68
CA LEU A 453 2.65 4.97 18.04
C LEU A 453 1.96 3.94 18.95
N VAL A 454 0.89 3.31 18.47
CA VAL A 454 0.20 2.24 19.24
C VAL A 454 1.16 1.09 19.50
N ARG A 455 1.90 0.62 18.50
CA ARG A 455 2.86 -0.48 18.64
C ARG A 455 3.95 -0.22 19.68
N ARG A 456 4.47 1.01 19.71
CA ARG A 456 5.57 1.39 20.61
C ARG A 456 5.13 1.44 22.07
N TYR A 457 3.92 1.92 22.32
CA TYR A 457 3.44 2.26 23.66
C TYR A 457 2.35 1.33 24.20
N HIS A 458 1.88 0.37 23.39
CA HIS A 458 0.86 -0.60 23.78
C HIS A 458 1.27 -2.04 23.46
N ALA A 459 1.23 -2.90 24.48
CA ALA A 459 1.39 -4.35 24.33
C ALA A 459 0.39 -5.10 25.22
N ARG A 460 -0.30 -6.11 24.65
CA ARG A 460 -1.22 -6.98 25.39
C ARG A 460 -0.49 -7.65 26.55
N GLY A 461 -1.09 -7.62 27.74
CA GLY A 461 -0.55 -8.24 28.95
C GLY A 461 0.52 -7.44 29.70
N VAL A 462 1.10 -6.40 29.08
CA VAL A 462 2.15 -5.56 29.71
C VAL A 462 1.62 -4.17 30.06
N THR A 463 0.82 -3.56 29.19
CA THR A 463 0.32 -2.20 29.40
C THR A 463 -0.93 -2.22 30.30
N SER A 464 -0.91 -1.44 31.38
CA SER A 464 -2.09 -1.26 32.24
C SER A 464 -3.23 -0.53 31.49
N GLN A 465 -4.48 -0.81 31.87
CA GLN A 465 -5.67 -0.16 31.27
C GLN A 465 -5.58 1.38 31.34
N ALA A 466 -5.07 1.93 32.44
CA ALA A 466 -4.88 3.36 32.61
C ALA A 466 -3.86 3.95 31.61
N HIS A 467 -2.73 3.28 31.37
CA HIS A 467 -1.75 3.72 30.38
C HIS A 467 -2.27 3.59 28.94
N GLY A 468 -3.03 2.53 28.65
CA GLY A 468 -3.71 2.36 27.37
C GLY A 468 -4.72 3.48 27.07
N LEU A 469 -5.55 3.87 28.05
CA LEU A 469 -6.50 4.97 27.91
C LEU A 469 -5.79 6.32 27.71
N ARG A 470 -4.71 6.58 28.46
CA ARG A 470 -3.90 7.80 28.29
C ARG A 470 -3.30 7.88 26.88
N LEU A 471 -2.75 6.79 26.38
CA LEU A 471 -2.23 6.72 25.02
C LEU A 471 -3.33 7.03 23.98
N LEU A 472 -4.50 6.41 24.11
CA LEU A 472 -5.63 6.65 23.22
C LEU A 472 -6.02 8.14 23.20
N VAL A 473 -6.18 8.74 24.38
CA VAL A 473 -6.54 10.16 24.51
C VAL A 473 -5.48 11.06 23.88
N LEU A 474 -4.19 10.81 24.15
CA LEU A 474 -3.10 11.61 23.59
C LEU A 474 -2.99 11.47 22.07
N VAL A 475 -3.16 10.27 21.52
CA VAL A 475 -3.21 10.05 20.06
C VAL A 475 -4.41 10.77 19.43
N LEU A 476 -5.58 10.76 20.09
CA LEU A 476 -6.74 11.55 19.63
C LEU A 476 -6.47 13.05 19.67
N PHE A 477 -5.75 13.55 20.68
CA PHE A 477 -5.31 14.95 20.69
C PHE A 477 -4.32 15.26 19.55
N ILE A 478 -3.37 14.38 19.24
CA ILE A 478 -2.44 14.53 18.10
C ILE A 478 -3.23 14.59 16.79
N LEU A 479 -4.18 13.68 16.58
CA LEU A 479 -5.04 13.65 15.39
C LEU A 479 -5.94 14.89 15.31
N GLY A 480 -6.60 15.26 16.41
CA GLY A 480 -7.51 16.40 16.47
C GLY A 480 -6.80 17.74 16.24
N SER A 481 -5.63 17.94 16.85
CA SER A 481 -4.80 19.14 16.64
C SER A 481 -4.26 19.20 15.20
N SER A 482 -3.79 18.07 14.65
CA SER A 482 -3.31 17.98 13.26
C SER A 482 -4.43 18.25 12.25
N ALA A 483 -5.63 17.68 12.47
CA ALA A 483 -6.81 17.94 11.66
C ALA A 483 -7.26 19.40 11.79
N GLY A 484 -7.18 19.99 12.99
CA GLY A 484 -7.43 21.40 13.21
C GLY A 484 -6.47 22.29 12.42
N ILE A 485 -5.16 21.98 12.42
CA ILE A 485 -4.14 22.72 11.66
C ILE A 485 -4.47 22.67 10.16
N ALA A 486 -4.80 21.48 9.65
CA ALA A 486 -5.21 21.29 8.27
C ALA A 486 -6.51 22.06 7.92
N ALA A 487 -7.47 22.10 8.84
CA ALA A 487 -8.73 22.84 8.65
C ALA A 487 -8.53 24.36 8.70
N CYS A 488 -7.69 24.88 9.61
CA CYS A 488 -7.28 26.28 9.63
C CYS A 488 -6.64 26.67 8.29
N TRP A 489 -5.80 25.79 7.73
CA TRP A 489 -5.18 26.01 6.43
C TRP A 489 -6.18 26.01 5.28
N GLY A 490 -7.09 25.04 5.24
CA GLY A 490 -8.07 24.91 4.15
C GLY A 490 -9.15 26.00 4.14
N VAL A 491 -9.53 26.54 5.31
CA VAL A 491 -10.64 27.51 5.42
C VAL A 491 -10.17 28.95 5.56
N ALA A 492 -9.19 29.21 6.43
CA ALA A 492 -8.76 30.55 6.79
C ALA A 492 -7.24 30.58 7.02
N PRO A 493 -6.41 30.51 5.96
CA PRO A 493 -4.96 30.40 6.08
C PRO A 493 -4.32 31.59 6.82
N GLU A 494 -4.97 32.76 6.82
CA GLU A 494 -4.50 33.97 7.53
C GLU A 494 -4.81 33.95 9.05
N ASN A 495 -5.58 32.96 9.54
CA ASN A 495 -5.97 32.87 10.94
C ASN A 495 -4.82 32.32 11.81
N TRP A 496 -3.84 33.17 12.09
CA TRP A 496 -2.68 32.85 12.93
C TRP A 496 -3.05 32.37 14.35
N VAL A 497 -4.20 32.80 14.88
CA VAL A 497 -4.67 32.40 16.22
C VAL A 497 -4.94 30.89 16.27
N GLY A 498 -5.49 30.31 15.20
CA GLY A 498 -5.72 28.87 15.11
C GLY A 498 -4.41 28.08 15.23
N TYR A 499 -3.39 28.46 14.46
CA TYR A 499 -2.08 27.81 14.53
C TYR A 499 -1.38 28.01 15.88
N ALA A 500 -1.50 29.21 16.48
CA ALA A 500 -0.92 29.52 17.77
C ALA A 500 -1.48 28.66 18.91
N VAL A 501 -2.70 28.14 18.78
CA VAL A 501 -3.28 27.20 19.75
C VAL A 501 -2.99 25.75 19.37
N LEU A 502 -3.19 25.40 18.11
CA LEU A 502 -3.17 24.00 17.68
C LEU A 502 -1.77 23.41 17.57
N VAL A 503 -0.75 24.19 17.18
CA VAL A 503 0.63 23.71 17.10
C VAL A 503 1.21 23.41 18.50
N PRO A 504 1.05 24.29 19.52
CA PRO A 504 1.42 23.94 20.88
C PRO A 504 0.62 22.77 21.44
N LEU A 505 -0.68 22.66 21.11
CA LEU A 505 -1.50 21.52 21.52
C LEU A 505 -0.96 20.20 20.95
N TRP A 506 -0.60 20.18 19.66
CA TRP A 506 0.04 19.04 19.01
C TRP A 506 1.38 18.67 19.68
N ALA A 507 2.22 19.67 19.95
CA ALA A 507 3.51 19.48 20.61
C ALA A 507 3.35 18.97 22.05
N ALA A 508 2.38 19.52 22.79
CA ALA A 508 2.06 19.12 24.16
C ALA A 508 1.52 17.69 24.22
N ALA A 509 0.65 17.29 23.28
CA ALA A 509 0.15 15.93 23.18
C ALA A 509 1.27 14.94 22.85
N THR A 510 2.17 15.31 21.93
CA THR A 510 3.34 14.49 21.56
C THR A 510 4.31 14.33 22.73
N LEU A 511 4.60 15.42 23.44
CA LEU A 511 5.41 15.41 24.67
C LEU A 511 4.72 14.59 25.77
N GLY A 512 3.39 14.68 25.88
CA GLY A 512 2.59 13.89 26.80
C GLY A 512 2.74 12.39 26.56
N VAL A 513 2.78 11.93 25.31
CA VAL A 513 3.07 10.51 24.99
C VAL A 513 4.45 10.12 25.50
N GLN A 514 5.46 10.97 25.29
CA GLN A 514 6.83 10.70 25.71
C GLN A 514 7.01 10.64 27.24
N LEU A 515 6.29 11.48 27.99
CA LEU A 515 6.46 11.60 29.44
C LEU A 515 5.55 10.69 30.25
N VAL A 516 4.32 10.44 29.77
CA VAL A 516 3.26 9.83 30.59
C VAL A 516 3.05 8.34 30.26
N VAL A 517 3.45 7.90 29.06
CA VAL A 517 3.20 6.53 28.61
C VAL A 517 4.53 5.77 28.53
N PRO A 518 4.69 4.66 29.30
CA PRO A 518 5.92 3.88 29.25
C PRO A 518 6.05 3.16 27.90
N VAL A 519 7.28 3.04 27.41
CA VAL A 519 7.58 2.30 26.18
C VAL A 519 7.31 0.81 26.43
N ALA A 520 6.38 0.23 25.67
CA ALA A 520 5.96 -1.16 25.81
C ALA A 520 6.80 -2.10 24.94
N ARG A 521 7.23 -1.64 23.76
CA ARG A 521 8.08 -2.41 22.83
C ARG A 521 9.25 -1.56 22.35
N ALA A 522 10.45 -2.11 22.47
CA ALA A 522 11.64 -1.57 21.83
C ALA A 522 11.85 -2.27 20.46
N PRO A 523 12.40 -1.55 19.46
CA PRO A 523 12.55 -2.09 18.13
C PRO A 523 13.66 -3.15 18.15
N ARG A 524 13.45 -4.29 17.48
CA ARG A 524 14.39 -5.42 17.59
C ARG A 524 15.68 -5.22 16.79
N VAL A 525 15.60 -4.59 15.62
CA VAL A 525 16.75 -4.47 14.69
C VAL A 525 16.85 -3.08 14.08
N TRP A 526 15.76 -2.58 13.49
CA TRP A 526 15.68 -1.24 12.93
C TRP A 526 14.49 -0.53 13.55
N GLY A 527 14.69 0.70 13.99
CA GLY A 527 13.63 1.50 14.61
C GLY A 527 13.70 2.95 14.16
N VAL A 528 12.54 3.56 14.08
CA VAL A 528 12.38 4.97 13.75
C VAL A 528 13.07 5.82 14.83
N PRO A 529 13.90 6.81 14.43
CA PRO A 529 14.49 7.74 15.37
C PRO A 529 13.44 8.70 15.93
N LEU A 530 13.67 9.20 17.15
CA LEU A 530 12.85 10.25 17.78
C LEU A 530 11.35 9.91 17.93
N VAL A 531 10.98 8.65 18.19
CA VAL A 531 9.60 8.29 18.58
C VAL A 531 9.31 8.89 19.96
N PRO A 532 8.21 9.65 20.17
CA PRO A 532 7.00 9.76 19.35
C PRO A 532 6.94 10.95 18.36
N TRP A 533 7.97 11.80 18.31
CA TRP A 533 7.99 13.01 17.49
C TRP A 533 7.94 12.74 15.99
N LEU A 534 8.72 11.77 15.49
CA LEU A 534 8.77 11.50 14.04
C LEU A 534 7.41 10.97 13.52
N PRO A 535 6.78 9.96 14.15
CA PRO A 535 5.45 9.51 13.71
C PRO A 535 4.38 10.60 13.89
N SER A 536 4.44 11.38 14.99
CA SER A 536 3.52 12.52 15.20
C SER A 536 3.67 13.60 14.13
N LEU A 537 4.89 13.90 13.70
CA LEU A 537 5.17 14.83 12.60
C LEU A 537 4.68 14.27 11.26
N SER A 538 4.81 12.96 11.04
CA SER A 538 4.24 12.29 9.87
C SER A 538 2.72 12.45 9.82
N ILE A 539 2.01 12.29 10.95
CA ILE A 539 0.56 12.53 11.05
C ILE A 539 0.24 13.97 10.67
N ALA A 540 0.91 14.94 11.31
CA ALA A 540 0.65 16.36 11.10
C ALA A 540 0.89 16.79 9.64
N THR A 541 2.02 16.38 9.05
CA THR A 541 2.38 16.74 7.66
C THR A 541 1.46 16.08 6.64
N ASN A 542 1.11 14.80 6.81
CA ASN A 542 0.20 14.10 5.90
C ASN A 542 -1.23 14.69 5.99
N MET A 543 -1.72 15.01 7.19
CA MET A 543 -3.01 15.69 7.37
C MET A 543 -3.01 17.11 6.78
N PHE A 544 -1.92 17.85 6.94
CA PHE A 544 -1.78 19.19 6.38
C PHE A 544 -1.81 19.18 4.84
N LEU A 545 -1.09 18.24 4.20
CA LEU A 545 -1.16 18.05 2.75
C LEU A 545 -2.55 17.61 2.31
N MET A 546 -3.21 16.73 3.07
CA MET A 546 -4.59 16.34 2.80
C MET A 546 -5.53 17.55 2.83
N GLY A 547 -5.38 18.45 3.82
CA GLY A 547 -6.14 19.70 3.92
C GLY A 547 -5.81 20.74 2.84
N SER A 548 -4.72 20.55 2.09
CA SER A 548 -4.34 21.39 0.95
C SER A 548 -4.99 20.94 -0.38
N LEU A 549 -5.66 19.78 -0.40
CA LEU A 549 -6.43 19.32 -1.54
C LEU A 549 -7.76 20.07 -1.67
N GLY A 550 -8.28 20.17 -2.89
CA GLY A 550 -9.58 20.79 -3.13
C GLY A 550 -10.74 20.00 -2.50
N ALA A 551 -11.81 20.68 -2.09
CA ALA A 551 -12.99 20.07 -1.45
C ALA A 551 -13.60 18.90 -2.27
N GLN A 552 -13.49 18.95 -3.59
CA GLN A 552 -13.94 17.86 -4.48
C GLN A 552 -13.20 16.54 -4.22
N ALA A 553 -11.92 16.57 -3.83
CA ALA A 553 -11.18 15.37 -3.47
C ALA A 553 -11.76 14.70 -2.22
N PHE A 554 -12.13 15.49 -1.20
CA PHE A 554 -12.77 15.00 0.02
C PHE A 554 -14.15 14.39 -0.27
N VAL A 555 -14.97 15.04 -1.09
CA VAL A 555 -16.29 14.51 -1.46
C VAL A 555 -16.15 13.17 -2.17
N ARG A 556 -15.26 13.09 -3.18
CA ARG A 556 -15.00 11.83 -3.91
C ARG A 556 -14.50 10.73 -2.98
N PHE A 557 -13.54 11.03 -2.12
CA PHE A 557 -12.99 10.10 -1.15
C PHE A 557 -14.03 9.62 -0.13
N ALA A 558 -14.86 10.52 0.38
CA ALA A 558 -15.94 10.19 1.30
C ALA A 558 -16.99 9.29 0.65
N VAL A 559 -17.37 9.55 -0.61
CA VAL A 559 -18.30 8.69 -1.36
C VAL A 559 -17.71 7.30 -1.57
N CYS A 560 -16.45 7.20 -2.03
CA CYS A 560 -15.78 5.90 -2.18
C CYS A 560 -15.68 5.16 -0.84
N THR A 561 -15.30 5.86 0.24
CA THR A 561 -15.21 5.27 1.58
C THR A 561 -16.57 4.78 2.07
N ALA A 562 -17.65 5.55 1.86
CA ALA A 562 -19.00 5.16 2.24
C ALA A 562 -19.47 3.90 1.51
N VAL A 563 -19.20 3.79 0.21
CA VAL A 563 -19.50 2.57 -0.57
C VAL A 563 -18.73 1.37 -0.03
N MET A 564 -17.45 1.54 0.32
CA MET A 564 -16.64 0.46 0.90
C MET A 564 -17.11 0.06 2.30
N MET A 565 -17.51 1.01 3.15
CA MET A 565 -18.09 0.72 4.45
C MET A 565 -19.45 0.03 4.34
N LEU A 566 -20.25 0.38 3.35
CA LEU A 566 -21.50 -0.32 3.07
C LEU A 566 -21.24 -1.79 2.72
N TYR A 567 -20.23 -2.06 1.88
CA TYR A 567 -19.81 -3.44 1.59
C TYR A 567 -19.31 -4.17 2.85
N TYR A 568 -18.56 -3.49 3.74
CA TYR A 568 -18.13 -4.09 5.01
C TYR A 568 -19.31 -4.55 5.85
N VAL A 569 -20.26 -3.65 6.09
CA VAL A 569 -21.42 -3.91 6.95
C VAL A 569 -22.30 -5.01 6.36
N LEU A 570 -22.47 -5.04 5.03
CA LEU A 570 -23.34 -6.01 4.37
C LEU A 570 -22.69 -7.38 4.14
N VAL A 571 -21.37 -7.45 3.98
CA VAL A 571 -20.67 -8.65 3.53
C VAL A 571 -19.42 -8.92 4.36
N GLY A 572 -18.45 -8.00 4.33
CA GLY A 572 -17.12 -8.23 4.91
C GLY A 572 -17.12 -8.56 6.40
N LEU A 573 -17.98 -7.93 7.19
CA LEU A 573 -18.14 -8.18 8.62
C LEU A 573 -18.60 -9.61 8.90
N HIS A 574 -19.57 -10.11 8.12
CA HIS A 574 -20.13 -11.44 8.34
C HIS A 574 -19.17 -12.53 7.89
N ALA A 575 -18.55 -12.38 6.72
CA ALA A 575 -17.56 -13.32 6.21
C ALA A 575 -16.36 -13.45 7.17
N THR A 576 -15.79 -12.31 7.56
CA THR A 576 -14.67 -12.32 8.50
C THR A 576 -15.08 -12.90 9.86
N TYR A 577 -16.21 -12.46 10.44
CA TYR A 577 -16.74 -12.94 11.74
C TYR A 577 -16.81 -14.46 11.82
N ASP A 578 -17.40 -15.11 10.81
CA ASP A 578 -17.58 -16.55 10.77
C ASP A 578 -16.22 -17.27 10.76
N VAL A 579 -15.27 -16.83 9.94
CA VAL A 579 -13.92 -17.44 9.85
C VAL A 579 -13.18 -17.40 11.19
N ALA A 580 -13.24 -16.30 11.95
CA ALA A 580 -12.53 -16.27 13.24
C ALA A 580 -13.21 -17.08 14.34
N HIS A 581 -14.51 -17.37 14.22
CA HIS A 581 -15.20 -18.24 15.16
C HIS A 581 -14.98 -19.72 14.80
N GLU A 582 -14.86 -20.05 13.52
CA GLU A 582 -14.39 -21.36 13.06
C GLU A 582 -12.97 -21.66 13.56
N ASP A 583 -12.01 -20.75 13.34
CA ASP A 583 -10.62 -20.90 13.80
C ASP A 583 -10.51 -21.07 15.33
N LYS A 584 -11.36 -20.38 16.11
CA LYS A 584 -11.42 -20.56 17.58
C LYS A 584 -11.97 -21.93 17.97
N SER A 585 -13.06 -22.37 17.34
CA SER A 585 -13.68 -23.65 17.64
C SER A 585 -12.78 -24.85 17.31
N GLU A 586 -11.97 -24.75 16.25
CA GLU A 586 -10.95 -25.76 15.94
C GLU A 586 -9.80 -25.73 16.95
N HIS A 587 -9.37 -24.55 17.41
CA HIS A 587 -8.28 -24.44 18.38
C HIS A 587 -8.68 -24.99 19.76
N ASP A 588 -9.86 -24.62 20.24
CA ASP A 588 -10.41 -25.12 21.51
C ASP A 588 -10.67 -26.64 21.45
N GLY A 589 -11.13 -27.16 20.30
CA GLY A 589 -11.33 -28.60 20.11
C GLY A 589 -10.02 -29.41 20.05
N VAL A 590 -8.92 -28.81 19.58
CA VAL A 590 -7.59 -29.45 19.58
C VAL A 590 -6.99 -29.46 20.99
N GLU A 591 -7.14 -28.39 21.78
CA GLU A 591 -6.71 -28.37 23.19
C GLU A 591 -7.50 -29.37 24.03
N ASP A 592 -8.83 -29.43 23.87
CA ASP A 592 -9.70 -30.38 24.61
C ASP A 592 -9.40 -31.85 24.23
N SER A 593 -9.08 -32.12 22.95
CA SER A 593 -8.63 -33.45 22.52
C SER A 593 -7.22 -33.82 23.00
N GLY A 594 -6.35 -32.83 23.19
CA GLY A 594 -5.00 -32.99 23.72
C GLY A 594 -4.99 -33.28 25.22
N ASP A 595 -5.86 -32.61 25.98
CA ASP A 595 -6.07 -32.86 27.40
C ASP A 595 -6.81 -34.18 27.63
N ALA A 596 -7.82 -34.53 26.82
CA ALA A 596 -8.46 -35.85 26.88
C ALA A 596 -7.48 -36.99 26.57
N ALA A 597 -6.59 -36.82 25.58
CA ALA A 597 -5.55 -37.81 25.26
C ALA A 597 -4.44 -37.88 26.32
N ALA A 598 -4.18 -36.80 27.06
CA ALA A 598 -3.25 -36.77 28.19
C ALA A 598 -3.85 -37.45 29.44
N ASP A 599 -5.15 -37.28 29.68
CA ASP A 599 -5.88 -37.96 30.76
C ASP A 599 -6.08 -39.46 30.47
N ASP A 600 -6.34 -39.86 29.23
CA ASP A 600 -6.36 -41.28 28.83
C ASP A 600 -4.99 -41.96 29.01
N LYS A 601 -3.89 -41.24 28.73
CA LYS A 601 -2.53 -41.75 28.99
C LYS A 601 -2.22 -41.85 30.49
N LYS A 602 -2.74 -40.93 31.31
CA LYS A 602 -2.63 -41.01 32.78
C LYS A 602 -3.48 -42.15 33.35
N ALA A 603 -4.67 -42.38 32.81
CA ALA A 603 -5.55 -43.48 33.21
C ALA A 603 -4.98 -44.85 32.79
N ALA A 604 -4.37 -44.95 31.61
CA ALA A 604 -3.63 -46.14 31.16
C ALA A 604 -2.38 -46.41 32.02
N ALA A 605 -1.63 -45.36 32.38
CA ALA A 605 -0.46 -45.50 33.26
C ALA A 605 -0.85 -45.89 34.71
N ALA A 606 -2.02 -45.46 35.20
CA ALA A 606 -2.53 -45.87 36.52
C ALA A 606 -2.98 -47.33 36.55
N THR A 607 -3.55 -47.84 35.45
CA THR A 607 -3.97 -49.25 35.32
C THR A 607 -2.80 -50.22 35.10
N ASP A 608 -1.68 -49.76 34.53
CA ASP A 608 -0.45 -50.55 34.42
C ASP A 608 0.33 -50.64 35.75
N VAL A 609 0.24 -49.62 36.61
CA VAL A 609 0.84 -49.67 37.97
C VAL A 609 0.08 -50.64 38.88
N GLU A 610 -1.24 -50.74 38.74
CA GLU A 610 -2.08 -51.65 39.54
C GLU A 610 -1.96 -53.12 39.10
N LYS A 611 -1.45 -53.39 37.89
CA LYS A 611 -1.12 -54.75 37.40
C LYS A 611 0.28 -55.25 37.76
N SER A 612 1.20 -54.39 38.20
CA SER A 612 2.59 -54.79 38.51
C SER A 612 2.85 -55.14 39.99
N THR A 613 1.86 -54.99 40.88
CA THR A 613 2.02 -55.22 42.33
C THR A 613 1.40 -56.52 42.85
N GLY A 614 0.97 -57.44 41.97
CA GLY A 614 0.39 -58.72 42.35
C GLY A 614 1.05 -59.93 41.69
N THR A 615 2.17 -60.41 42.28
CA THR A 615 2.81 -61.76 42.25
C THR A 615 4.32 -61.52 42.44
N GLY A 616 5.02 -61.94 43.48
CA GLY A 616 4.88 -63.16 44.28
C GLY A 616 5.86 -64.23 43.78
N ASN A 617 7.10 -64.17 44.32
CA ASN A 617 8.01 -65.29 44.62
C ASN A 617 8.45 -66.30 43.51
N ASP A 618 9.77 -66.48 43.36
CA ASP A 618 10.53 -67.75 43.33
C ASP A 618 11.70 -67.79 42.32
N GLY A 619 12.93 -67.87 42.86
CA GLY A 619 13.92 -68.93 42.53
C GLY A 619 14.81 -68.84 41.27
N CYS A 620 16.12 -68.80 41.54
CA CYS A 620 17.32 -69.01 40.69
C CYS A 620 17.85 -67.84 39.86
#